data_AF-A0A5C0SAZ0-F1
#
_entry.id   AF-A0A5C0SAZ0-F1
#
_cell.length_a   1.000
_cell.length_b   1.000
_cell.length_c   1.000
_cell.angle_alpha   90.00
_cell.angle_beta   90.00
_cell.angle_gamma   90.00
#
_symmetry.space_group_name_H-M   'P 1'
#
loop_
_entity.id
_entity.type
_entity.pdbx_description
1 polymer ?
#
loop_
_entity_poly.entity_id
_entity_poly.type
_entity_poly.pdbx_seq_one_letter_code
_entity_poly.pdbx_strand_id
1 'polypeptide(L)'
;MEKHTTFKQISLPKLNNLKLGLESTCLKLMEEAGELAQAIGKFRGINGEKVDFEEKEVIEMISKELLDVAQVAVSMMFVLEEEYGINIKEKVDDHIDKLEKKGYLKL
;
A
#
# COMPACT_ATOMS: atom_id res chain seq x y z
N MET A 1 28.86 -15.74 0.71
CA MET A 1 28.65 -15.06 -0.58
C MET A 1 27.49 -14.12 -0.36
N GLU A 2 27.73 -12.82 -0.22
CA GLU A 2 26.65 -11.84 -0.04
C GLU A 2 25.83 -11.81 -1.34
N LYS A 3 24.60 -12.29 -1.27
CA LYS A 3 23.64 -12.12 -2.36
C LYS A 3 23.19 -10.67 -2.33
N HIS A 4 23.77 -9.82 -3.17
CA HIS A 4 23.20 -8.49 -3.42
C HIS A 4 22.04 -8.64 -4.39
N THR A 5 20.83 -8.85 -3.88
CA THR A 5 19.62 -8.80 -4.72
C THR A 5 19.22 -7.34 -4.93
N THR A 6 19.09 -6.93 -6.20
CA THR A 6 18.64 -5.59 -6.56
C THR A 6 17.11 -5.56 -6.59
N PHE A 7 16.49 -4.97 -5.57
CA PHE A 7 15.05 -4.75 -5.54
C PHE A 7 14.65 -3.52 -6.36
N LYS A 8 13.53 -3.60 -7.08
CA LYS A 8 12.87 -2.38 -7.57
C LYS A 8 12.26 -1.66 -6.38
N GLN A 9 12.77 -0.47 -6.05
CA GLN A 9 12.32 0.32 -4.91
C GLN A 9 11.27 1.35 -5.34
N ILE A 10 10.19 1.44 -4.55
CA ILE A 10 9.25 2.56 -4.56
C ILE A 10 9.41 3.24 -3.20
N SER A 11 9.57 4.56 -3.19
CA SER A 11 9.77 5.34 -1.96
C SER A 11 8.59 6.30 -1.78
N LEU A 12 8.01 6.30 -0.58
CA LEU A 12 6.94 7.22 -0.19
C LEU A 12 7.40 8.11 0.97
N PRO A 13 7.02 9.39 0.99
CA PRO A 13 7.45 10.31 2.03
C PRO A 13 6.80 9.99 3.38
N LYS A 14 7.51 10.29 4.46
CA LYS A 14 6.88 10.44 5.77
C LYS A 14 6.05 11.73 5.78
N LEU A 15 4.77 11.62 6.11
CA LEU A 15 3.91 12.79 6.30
C LEU A 15 4.23 13.44 7.66
N ASN A 16 4.50 14.74 7.65
CA ASN A 16 4.95 15.49 8.83
C ASN A 16 4.02 16.64 9.23
N ASN A 17 2.91 16.83 8.51
CA ASN A 17 1.93 17.90 8.75
C ASN A 17 0.60 17.37 9.32
N LEU A 18 0.59 16.13 9.82
CA LEU A 18 -0.59 15.46 10.37
C LEU A 18 -0.19 14.78 11.69
N LYS A 19 -1.03 14.92 12.72
CA LYS A 19 -0.90 14.08 13.91
C LYS A 19 -1.55 12.73 13.61
N LEU A 20 -0.72 11.75 13.29
CA LEU A 20 -1.16 10.39 13.00
C LEU A 20 -1.21 9.59 14.29
N GLY A 21 -2.19 8.70 14.42
CA GLY A 21 -2.27 7.69 15.47
C GLY A 21 -2.69 6.36 14.85
N LEU A 22 -2.60 5.27 15.60
CA LEU A 22 -2.93 3.93 15.06
C LEU A 22 -4.40 3.84 14.64
N GLU A 23 -5.31 4.38 15.45
CA GLU A 23 -6.74 4.33 15.16
C GLU A 23 -7.11 5.20 13.97
N SER A 24 -6.57 6.42 13.89
CA SER A 24 -6.86 7.34 12.78
C SER A 24 -6.27 6.85 11.45
N THR A 25 -5.05 6.30 11.48
CA THR A 25 -4.44 5.69 10.29
C THR A 25 -5.15 4.42 9.88
N CYS A 26 -5.65 3.61 10.81
CA CYS A 26 -6.45 2.44 10.51
C CYS A 26 -7.78 2.81 9.82
N LEU A 27 -8.50 3.80 10.33
CA LEU A 27 -9.73 4.29 9.70
C LEU A 27 -9.46 4.82 8.29
N LYS A 28 -8.41 5.64 8.11
CA LYS A 28 -8.05 6.16 6.80
C LYS A 28 -7.63 5.04 5.84
N LEU A 29 -6.91 4.02 6.31
CA LEU A 29 -6.54 2.86 5.49
C LEU A 29 -7.76 2.13 4.94
N MET A 30 -8.82 2.00 5.75
CA MET A 30 -10.09 1.40 5.31
C MET A 30 -10.81 2.25 4.26
N GLU A 31 -10.76 3.58 4.41
CA GLU A 31 -11.30 4.54 3.46
C GLU A 31 -10.60 4.41 2.09
N GLU A 32 -9.27 4.53 2.06
CA GLU A 32 -8.49 4.42 0.81
C GLU A 32 -8.69 3.05 0.14
N ALA A 33 -8.78 1.98 0.93
CA ALA A 33 -9.02 0.64 0.40
C ALA A 33 -10.43 0.52 -0.22
N GLY A 34 -11.41 1.23 0.34
CA GLY A 34 -12.76 1.34 -0.21
C GLY A 34 -12.79 2.11 -1.53
N GLU A 35 -12.05 3.21 -1.61
CA GLU A 35 -11.92 4.02 -2.84
C GLU A 35 -11.22 3.22 -3.96
N LEU A 36 -10.14 2.50 -3.63
CA LEU A 36 -9.50 1.57 -4.55
C LEU A 36 -10.47 0.46 -5.03
N ALA A 37 -11.24 -0.12 -4.12
CA ALA A 37 -12.23 -1.14 -4.48
C ALA A 37 -13.31 -0.56 -5.41
N GLN A 38 -13.75 0.68 -5.18
CA GLN A 38 -14.69 1.38 -6.05
C GLN A 38 -14.10 1.61 -7.45
N ALA A 39 -12.84 2.08 -7.54
CA ALA A 39 -12.16 2.29 -8.82
C ALA A 39 -12.05 0.98 -9.63
N ILE A 40 -11.70 -0.12 -8.98
CA ILE A 40 -11.68 -1.46 -9.60
C ILE A 40 -13.10 -1.92 -9.99
N GLY A 41 -14.11 -1.62 -9.17
CA GLY A 41 -15.51 -1.96 -9.45
C GLY A 41 -16.04 -1.27 -10.71
N LYS A 42 -15.66 0.00 -10.94
CA LYS A 42 -15.95 0.75 -12.17
C LYS A 42 -15.37 0.07 -13.40
N PHE A 43 -14.13 -0.43 -13.33
CA PHE A 43 -13.50 -1.19 -14.43
C PHE A 43 -14.30 -2.45 -14.82
N ARG A 44 -14.82 -3.17 -13.82
CA ARG A 44 -15.45 -4.46 -14.02
C ARG A 44 -16.93 -4.37 -14.43
N GLY A 45 -17.51 -3.17 -14.53
CA GLY A 45 -18.92 -2.97 -14.89
C GLY A 45 -19.90 -3.68 -13.95
N ILE A 46 -19.50 -3.91 -12.69
CA ILE A 46 -20.21 -4.80 -11.73
C ILE A 46 -21.64 -4.34 -11.41
N ASN A 47 -22.03 -3.12 -11.79
CA ASN A 47 -23.34 -2.55 -11.50
C ASN A 47 -24.36 -2.61 -12.66
N GLY A 48 -24.04 -3.20 -13.82
CA GLY A 48 -25.00 -3.25 -14.95
C GLY A 48 -25.35 -1.89 -15.55
N GLU A 49 -24.69 -0.82 -15.12
CA GLU A 49 -24.76 0.52 -15.69
C GLU A 49 -23.80 0.61 -16.90
N LYS A 50 -24.19 1.37 -17.93
CA LYS A 50 -23.26 1.72 -19.03
C LYS A 50 -22.18 2.63 -18.46
N VAL A 51 -21.00 2.06 -18.23
CA VAL A 51 -19.82 2.79 -17.78
C VAL A 51 -19.14 3.35 -19.03
N ASP A 52 -19.39 4.63 -19.37
CA ASP A 52 -18.74 5.37 -20.45
C ASP A 52 -17.35 5.91 -20.02
N PHE A 53 -16.57 5.11 -19.30
CA PHE A 53 -15.19 5.48 -18.94
C PHE A 53 -14.21 4.79 -19.88
N GLU A 54 -13.22 5.55 -20.38
CA GLU A 54 -12.14 4.93 -21.12
C GLU A 54 -11.28 4.08 -20.19
N GLU A 55 -10.81 2.93 -20.66
CA GLU A 55 -9.93 2.02 -19.88
C GLU A 55 -8.76 2.77 -19.25
N LYS A 56 -8.16 3.71 -19.99
CA LYS A 56 -7.05 4.55 -19.51
C LYS A 56 -7.41 5.36 -18.28
N GLU A 57 -8.61 5.94 -18.23
CA GLU A 57 -9.07 6.75 -17.10
C GLU A 57 -9.25 5.89 -15.86
N VAL A 58 -9.77 4.67 -16.03
CA VAL A 58 -9.98 3.75 -14.91
C VAL A 58 -8.65 3.25 -14.36
N ILE A 59 -7.68 2.90 -15.22
CA ILE A 59 -6.34 2.49 -14.79
C ILE A 59 -5.63 3.63 -14.05
N GLU A 60 -5.76 4.87 -14.53
CA GLU A 60 -5.22 6.05 -13.87
C GLU A 60 -5.84 6.24 -12.47
N MET A 61 -7.16 6.10 -12.34
CA MET A 61 -7.83 6.14 -11.04
C MET A 61 -7.31 5.05 -10.10
N ILE A 62 -7.28 3.79 -10.54
CA ILE A 62 -6.76 2.67 -9.75
C ILE A 62 -5.33 2.95 -9.27
N SER A 63 -4.49 3.53 -10.13
CA SER A 63 -3.10 3.84 -9.78
C SER A 63 -2.97 4.85 -8.65
N LYS A 64 -3.87 5.85 -8.61
CA LYS A 64 -3.91 6.89 -7.57
C LYS A 64 -4.37 6.32 -6.24
N GLU A 65 -5.54 5.66 -6.25
CA GLU A 65 -6.09 5.05 -5.03
C GLU A 65 -5.13 4.01 -4.43
N LEU A 66 -4.42 3.25 -5.29
CA LEU A 66 -3.43 2.28 -4.83
C LEU A 66 -2.23 2.96 -4.13
N LEU A 67 -1.79 4.12 -4.61
CA LEU A 67 -0.74 4.89 -3.98
C LEU A 67 -1.22 5.52 -2.66
N ASP A 68 -2.48 5.93 -2.56
CA ASP A 68 -3.03 6.47 -1.32
C ASP A 68 -3.13 5.39 -0.23
N VAL A 69 -3.61 4.18 -0.58
CA VAL A 69 -3.54 3.01 0.30
C VAL A 69 -2.11 2.73 0.77
N ALA A 70 -1.14 2.74 -0.15
CA ALA A 70 0.26 2.49 0.18
C ALA A 70 0.83 3.58 1.10
N GLN A 71 0.51 4.86 0.85
CA GLN A 71 0.96 5.98 1.64
C GLN A 71 0.44 5.90 3.07
N VAL A 72 -0.84 5.58 3.27
CA VAL A 72 -1.43 5.46 4.61
C VAL A 72 -0.83 4.27 5.36
N ALA A 73 -0.60 3.13 4.68
CA ALA A 73 0.06 1.98 5.28
C ALA A 73 1.49 2.29 5.73
N VAL A 74 2.29 2.96 4.89
CA VAL A 74 3.65 3.40 5.23
C VAL A 74 3.63 4.42 6.37
N SER A 75 2.69 5.36 6.36
CA SER A 75 2.49 6.31 7.45
C SER A 75 2.19 5.61 8.77
N MET A 76 1.36 4.55 8.78
CA MET A 76 1.09 3.74 9.97
C MET A 76 2.34 2.98 10.46
N MET A 77 3.22 2.52 9.55
CA MET A 77 4.50 1.92 9.93
C MET A 77 5.40 2.91 10.67
N PHE A 78 5.45 4.17 10.23
CA PHE A 78 6.19 5.21 10.96
C PHE A 78 5.62 5.49 12.35
N VAL A 79 4.29 5.46 12.52
CA VAL A 79 3.67 5.58 13.84
C VAL A 79 4.11 4.44 14.76
N LEU A 80 4.12 3.20 14.27
CA LEU A 80 4.60 2.04 15.03
C LEU A 80 6.08 2.15 15.42
N GLU A 81 6.91 2.68 14.52
CA GLU A 81 8.34 2.89 14.80
C GLU A 81 8.56 3.96 15.87
N GLU A 82 7.91 5.11 15.72
CA GLU A 82 8.21 6.30 16.52
C GLU A 82 7.52 6.32 17.87
N GLU A 83 6.26 5.88 17.93
CA GLU A 83 5.47 5.91 19.17
C GLU A 83 5.57 4.61 19.96
N TYR A 84 5.83 3.48 19.30
CA TYR A 84 5.81 2.14 19.91
C TYR A 84 7.18 1.43 19.85
N GLY A 85 8.20 2.04 19.24
CA GLY A 85 9.55 1.49 19.19
C GLY A 85 9.68 0.23 18.33
N ILE A 86 8.76 0.00 17.40
CA ILE A 86 8.81 -1.16 16.50
C ILE A 86 9.90 -0.98 15.44
N ASN A 87 10.82 -1.93 15.35
CA ASN A 87 11.82 -1.94 14.29
C ASN A 87 11.20 -2.36 12.95
N ILE A 88 10.82 -1.40 12.10
CA ILE A 88 10.18 -1.68 10.81
C ILE A 88 11.11 -2.42 9.86
N LYS A 89 12.41 -2.13 9.89
CA LYS A 89 13.39 -2.85 9.08
C LYS A 89 13.39 -4.35 9.40
N GLU A 90 13.43 -4.70 10.68
CA GLU A 90 13.35 -6.11 11.12
C GLU A 90 12.05 -6.76 10.64
N LYS A 91 10.91 -6.06 10.71
CA LYS A 91 9.62 -6.57 10.20
C LYS A 91 9.59 -6.76 8.69
N VAL A 92 10.28 -5.92 7.94
CA VAL A 92 10.45 -6.08 6.49
C VAL A 92 11.34 -7.28 6.18
N ASP A 93 12.47 -7.44 6.88
CA ASP A 93 13.38 -8.58 6.72
C ASP A 93 12.63 -9.90 7.02
N ASP A 94 11.91 -9.99 8.14
CA ASP A 94 11.04 -11.13 8.50
C ASP A 94 9.99 -11.44 7.42
N HIS A 95 9.42 -10.39 6.82
CA HIS A 95 8.41 -10.54 5.77
C HIS A 95 9.01 -11.09 4.48
N ILE A 96 10.20 -10.62 4.08
CA ILE A 96 10.94 -11.07 2.90
C ILE A 96 11.29 -12.56 3.05
N ASP A 97 11.85 -12.96 4.20
CA ASP A 97 12.17 -14.36 4.52
C ASP A 97 10.94 -15.27 4.38
N LYS A 98 9.79 -14.81 4.87
CA LYS A 98 8.52 -15.53 4.72
C LYS A 98 8.11 -15.65 3.25
N LEU A 99 8.30 -14.62 2.42
CA LEU A 99 7.96 -14.66 0.99
C LEU A 99 8.88 -15.61 0.22
N GLU A 100 10.17 -15.65 0.56
CA GLU A 100 11.13 -16.62 -0.01
C GLU A 100 10.73 -18.06 0.32
N LYS A 101 10.43 -18.34 1.60
CA LYS A 101 10.00 -19.68 2.06
C LYS A 101 8.72 -20.15 1.37
N LYS A 102 7.82 -19.23 1.03
CA LYS A 102 6.60 -19.53 0.26
C LYS A 102 6.83 -19.65 -1.25
N GLY A 103 8.02 -19.33 -1.75
CA GLY A 103 8.35 -19.33 -3.17
C GLY A 103 7.73 -18.16 -3.94
N TYR A 104 7.21 -17.13 -3.25
CA TYR A 104 6.68 -15.92 -3.87
C TYR A 104 7.80 -14.93 -4.27
N LEU A 105 8.98 -15.09 -3.68
CA LEU A 105 10.17 -14.31 -3.96
C LEU A 105 11.35 -15.27 -4.19
N LYS A 106 12.22 -14.93 -5.14
CA LYS A 106 13.49 -15.61 -5.38
C LYS A 106 14.61 -14.58 -5.37
N LEU A 107 15.55 -14.70 -4.44
CA LEU A 107 16.71 -13.81 -4.28
C LEU A 107 18.02 -14.40 -4.81
#